data_AF-A0A1H4LSC4-F1
#
_entry.id   AF-A0A1H4LSC4-F1
#
_cell.length_a   1.000
_cell.length_b   1.000
_cell.length_c   1.000
_cell.angle_alpha   90.00
_cell.angle_beta   90.00
_cell.angle_gamma   90.00
#
_symmetry.space_group_name_H-M   'P 1'
#
loop_
_entity.id
_entity.type
_entity.pdbx_description
1 polymer ?
#
loop_
_entity_poly.entity_id
_entity_poly.type
_entity_poly.pdbx_seq_one_letter_code
_entity_poly.pdbx_strand_id
1 'polypeptide(L)'
;MTHTTHTGPAIVTRGLTRHFTSRKQTVEAVKGLDLEIGQGELVAFLGPNGAGKSTTLRMLTTLVPPTSGTASVAGHDVVTGQRHVRQAIGFVGQGNGAGHRQLGRDELISQGRAHGLSRADARRRAGELIEDLDLTAVADRKVSSLSGGQRRRLDIAMGLVHLPRVLFLDEPSTGLDPQNRINLQELIQRLHSETGSTVVLTTHYLEEADALAGRVIVVDHGTVIADDSAARLKSGLGDLVRMEYADPAGAARAASRLSRVPASRVDVTDRGVDLRVKDGSTLVGGLLADLAADGVPPTRVEVARPTLDDVFLDLTGRSLRESQQSPTPGSDAASDQPTSIESEVAA
;
A
#
# COMPACT_ATOMS: atom_id res chain seq x y z
N MET A 1 7.16 -30.41 13.99
CA MET A 1 5.98 -29.72 13.44
C MET A 1 5.93 -30.03 11.96
N THR A 2 4.96 -30.82 11.52
CA THR A 2 4.76 -31.17 10.11
C THR A 2 4.24 -29.94 9.38
N HIS A 3 5.08 -29.32 8.55
CA HIS A 3 4.61 -28.35 7.55
C HIS A 3 3.75 -29.11 6.53
N THR A 4 2.43 -29.10 6.72
CA THR A 4 1.50 -29.53 5.68
C THR A 4 1.62 -28.52 4.55
N THR A 5 2.35 -28.88 3.49
CA THR A 5 2.41 -28.14 2.23
C THR A 5 1.02 -28.14 1.62
N HIS A 6 0.25 -27.07 1.88
CA HIS A 6 -0.98 -26.83 1.13
C HIS A 6 -0.58 -26.44 -0.31
N THR A 7 -1.00 -27.21 -1.30
CA THR A 7 -0.67 -27.03 -2.72
C THR A 7 -1.58 -26.03 -3.43
N GLY A 8 -1.94 -24.91 -2.78
CA GLY A 8 -2.85 -23.92 -3.36
C GLY A 8 -2.56 -22.48 -2.94
N PRO A 9 -3.17 -21.50 -3.60
CA PRO A 9 -3.01 -20.07 -3.29
C PRO A 9 -3.35 -19.76 -1.83
N ALA A 10 -2.63 -18.80 -1.25
CA ALA A 10 -2.86 -18.31 0.10
C ALA A 10 -4.16 -17.51 0.21
N ILE A 11 -4.51 -16.74 -0.83
CA ILE A 11 -5.75 -15.96 -0.90
C ILE A 11 -6.36 -16.14 -2.29
N VAL A 12 -7.67 -16.38 -2.33
CA VAL A 12 -8.47 -16.38 -3.56
C VAL A 12 -9.72 -15.56 -3.32
N THR A 13 -10.05 -14.66 -4.23
CA THR A 13 -11.34 -13.96 -4.28
C THR A 13 -11.98 -14.15 -5.64
N ARG A 14 -13.32 -14.29 -5.67
CA ARG A 14 -14.11 -14.35 -6.89
C ARG A 14 -15.30 -13.42 -6.80
N GLY A 15 -15.36 -12.41 -7.66
CA GLY A 15 -16.41 -11.41 -7.74
C GLY A 15 -16.71 -10.75 -6.39
N LEU A 16 -15.69 -10.54 -5.55
CA LEU A 16 -15.89 -10.10 -4.16
C LEU A 16 -16.39 -8.65 -4.13
N THR A 17 -17.53 -8.40 -3.48
CA THR A 17 -18.11 -7.06 -3.39
C THR A 17 -18.31 -6.62 -1.95
N ARG A 18 -18.32 -5.30 -1.75
CA ARG A 18 -18.79 -4.69 -0.51
C ARG A 18 -19.50 -3.38 -0.77
N HIS A 19 -20.71 -3.27 -0.23
CA HIS A 19 -21.49 -2.04 -0.23
C HIS A 19 -21.77 -1.58 1.20
N PHE A 20 -21.77 -0.27 1.40
CA PHE A 20 -22.16 0.36 2.66
C PHE A 20 -23.31 1.32 2.37
N THR A 21 -24.43 1.13 3.08
CA THR A 21 -25.61 2.00 2.96
C THR A 21 -25.72 2.86 4.21
N SER A 22 -25.72 4.18 4.04
CA SER A 22 -25.95 5.16 5.10
C SER A 22 -26.86 6.28 4.59
N ARG A 23 -27.87 6.67 5.38
CA ARG A 23 -28.81 7.77 5.07
C ARG A 23 -29.31 7.76 3.60
N LYS A 24 -29.71 6.58 3.10
CA LYS A 24 -30.19 6.33 1.72
C LYS A 24 -29.15 6.45 0.60
N GLN A 25 -27.88 6.68 0.92
CA GLN A 25 -26.79 6.59 -0.03
C GLN A 25 -26.09 5.23 0.12
N THR A 26 -25.93 4.52 -0.99
CA THR A 26 -25.16 3.28 -1.06
C THR A 26 -23.82 3.58 -1.72
N VAL A 27 -22.73 3.31 -1.01
CA VAL A 27 -21.37 3.41 -1.50
C VAL A 27 -20.85 2.00 -1.76
N GLU A 28 -20.49 1.73 -3.01
CA GLU A 28 -19.81 0.49 -3.38
C GLU A 28 -18.31 0.64 -3.15
N ALA A 29 -17.84 0.12 -2.02
CA ALA A 29 -16.43 0.21 -1.64
C ALA A 29 -15.54 -0.81 -2.39
N VAL A 30 -16.09 -1.97 -2.75
CA VAL A 30 -15.40 -2.99 -3.56
C VAL A 30 -16.40 -3.55 -4.58
N LYS A 31 -15.99 -3.61 -5.85
CA LYS A 31 -16.85 -3.85 -7.01
C LYS A 31 -16.37 -5.06 -7.82
N GLY A 32 -16.52 -6.27 -7.27
CA GLY A 32 -16.27 -7.50 -8.01
C GLY A 32 -14.78 -7.80 -8.13
N LEU A 33 -14.11 -7.91 -6.99
CA LEU A 33 -12.67 -8.14 -6.90
C LEU A 33 -12.33 -9.63 -7.10
N ASP A 34 -11.59 -9.93 -8.16
CA ASP A 34 -10.99 -11.23 -8.47
C ASP A 34 -9.49 -11.18 -8.20
N LEU A 35 -9.00 -12.06 -7.32
CA LEU A 35 -7.59 -12.11 -6.93
C LEU A 35 -7.15 -13.54 -6.66
N GLU A 36 -5.90 -13.82 -6.99
CA GLU A 36 -5.20 -15.04 -6.61
C GLU A 36 -3.80 -14.66 -6.14
N ILE A 37 -3.51 -14.88 -4.85
CA ILE A 37 -2.21 -14.61 -4.23
C ILE A 37 -1.62 -15.94 -3.78
N GLY A 38 -0.45 -16.27 -4.31
CA GLY A 38 0.31 -17.45 -3.96
C GLY A 38 0.86 -17.43 -2.54
N GLN A 39 1.29 -18.61 -2.07
CA GLN A 39 1.98 -18.71 -0.77
C GLN A 39 3.37 -18.10 -0.87
N GLY A 40 3.76 -17.35 0.16
CA GLY A 40 5.05 -16.68 0.20
C GLY A 40 5.17 -15.53 -0.80
N GLU A 41 4.05 -14.95 -1.24
CA GLU A 41 4.06 -13.67 -1.95
C GLU A 41 4.07 -12.49 -0.98
N LEU A 42 4.79 -11.43 -1.36
CA LEU A 42 4.75 -10.11 -0.71
C LEU A 42 4.05 -9.13 -1.67
N VAL A 43 2.80 -8.82 -1.34
CA VAL A 43 1.87 -8.09 -2.22
C VAL A 43 1.48 -6.75 -1.60
N ALA A 44 1.58 -5.67 -2.38
CA ALA A 44 1.10 -4.35 -1.99
C ALA A 44 -0.17 -3.96 -2.75
N PHE A 45 -1.22 -3.62 -2.01
CA PHE A 45 -2.39 -2.92 -2.50
C PHE A 45 -2.10 -1.42 -2.50
N LEU A 46 -1.97 -0.87 -3.70
CA LEU A 46 -1.66 0.52 -3.95
C LEU A 46 -2.91 1.25 -4.46
N GLY A 47 -3.14 2.47 -3.99
CA GLY A 47 -4.25 3.29 -4.49
C GLY A 47 -4.57 4.46 -3.57
N PRO A 48 -5.44 5.40 -3.99
CA PRO A 48 -5.79 6.56 -3.21
C PRO A 48 -6.64 6.20 -1.98
N ASN A 49 -6.83 7.17 -1.10
CA ASN A 49 -7.76 7.04 0.02
C ASN A 49 -9.19 6.82 -0.52
N GLY A 50 -9.91 5.88 0.06
CA GLY A 50 -11.25 5.52 -0.41
C GLY A 50 -11.31 4.57 -1.60
N ALA A 51 -10.17 4.10 -2.14
CA ALA A 51 -10.16 3.15 -3.25
C ALA A 51 -10.71 1.74 -2.91
N GLY A 52 -10.95 1.43 -1.63
CA GLY A 52 -11.45 0.11 -1.20
C GLY A 52 -10.39 -0.85 -0.64
N LYS A 53 -9.14 -0.40 -0.48
CA LYS A 53 -8.00 -1.17 0.05
C LYS A 53 -8.27 -1.76 1.44
N SER A 54 -8.50 -0.91 2.44
CA SER A 54 -8.77 -1.34 3.82
C SER A 54 -10.08 -2.12 3.94
N THR A 55 -11.08 -1.81 3.11
CA THR A 55 -12.33 -2.60 3.05
C THR A 55 -12.06 -4.01 2.55
N THR A 56 -11.23 -4.17 1.53
CA THR A 56 -10.81 -5.48 1.00
C THR A 56 -10.10 -6.28 2.09
N LEU A 57 -9.10 -5.69 2.75
CA LEU A 57 -8.41 -6.34 3.86
C LEU A 57 -9.37 -6.76 4.97
N ARG A 58 -10.28 -5.89 5.40
CA ARG A 58 -11.28 -6.21 6.44
C ARG A 58 -12.21 -7.36 6.04
N MET A 59 -12.50 -7.55 4.76
CA MET A 59 -13.23 -8.73 4.29
C MET A 59 -12.38 -10.00 4.38
N LEU A 60 -11.14 -9.94 3.88
CA LEU A 60 -10.20 -11.06 3.93
C LEU A 60 -9.86 -11.47 5.37
N THR A 61 -9.87 -10.53 6.31
CA THR A 61 -9.63 -10.77 7.73
C THR A 61 -10.89 -11.04 8.55
N THR A 62 -12.05 -11.22 7.90
CA THR A 62 -13.34 -11.57 8.53
C THR A 62 -13.91 -10.51 9.48
N LEU A 63 -13.40 -9.28 9.42
CA LEU A 63 -13.88 -8.15 10.21
C LEU A 63 -15.18 -7.57 9.64
N VAL A 64 -15.37 -7.67 8.32
CA VAL A 64 -16.60 -7.26 7.63
C VAL A 64 -16.99 -8.35 6.64
N PRO A 65 -18.25 -8.83 6.63
CA PRO A 65 -18.67 -9.82 5.65
C PRO A 65 -18.76 -9.18 4.24
N PRO A 66 -18.45 -9.94 3.18
CA PRO A 66 -18.74 -9.51 1.80
C PRO A 66 -20.24 -9.27 1.60
N THR A 67 -20.58 -8.39 0.66
CA THR A 67 -21.98 -8.22 0.22
C THR A 67 -22.37 -9.32 -0.76
N SER A 68 -21.46 -9.68 -1.67
CA SER A 68 -21.57 -10.82 -2.58
C SER A 68 -20.17 -11.32 -3.00
N GLY A 69 -20.13 -12.41 -3.76
CA GLY A 69 -18.89 -13.08 -4.16
C GLY A 69 -18.37 -14.03 -3.07
N THR A 70 -17.20 -14.58 -3.32
CA THR A 70 -16.56 -15.55 -2.41
C THR A 70 -15.11 -15.18 -2.16
N ALA A 71 -14.60 -15.47 -0.97
CA ALA A 71 -13.17 -15.36 -0.67
C ALA A 71 -12.71 -16.47 0.26
N SER A 72 -11.51 -16.97 0.02
CA SER A 72 -10.83 -17.94 0.88
C SER A 72 -9.44 -17.44 1.25
N VAL A 73 -9.06 -17.62 2.51
CA VAL A 73 -7.74 -17.29 3.05
C VAL A 73 -7.17 -18.50 3.77
N ALA A 74 -5.93 -18.84 3.45
CA ALA A 74 -5.23 -20.03 3.96
C ALA A 74 -6.03 -21.34 3.80
N GLY A 75 -6.80 -21.45 2.72
CA GLY A 75 -7.66 -22.60 2.44
C GLY A 75 -9.02 -22.60 3.16
N HIS A 76 -9.38 -21.53 3.86
CA HIS A 76 -10.64 -21.41 4.59
C HIS A 76 -11.50 -20.27 4.04
N ASP A 77 -12.79 -20.53 3.86
CA ASP A 77 -13.75 -19.52 3.43
C ASP A 77 -13.96 -18.42 4.49
N VAL A 78 -13.99 -17.15 4.07
CA VAL A 78 -14.03 -16.01 5.00
C VAL A 78 -15.39 -15.79 5.67
N VAL A 79 -16.45 -16.44 5.19
CA VAL A 79 -17.81 -16.31 5.76
C VAL A 79 -18.13 -17.48 6.68
N THR A 80 -17.90 -18.70 6.21
CA THR A 80 -18.23 -19.95 6.89
C THR A 80 -17.09 -20.49 7.76
N GLY A 81 -15.84 -20.19 7.39
CA GLY A 81 -14.61 -20.68 8.03
C GLY A 81 -13.91 -19.67 8.94
N GLN A 82 -14.60 -18.62 9.39
CA GLN A 82 -14.00 -17.45 10.05
C GLN A 82 -12.99 -17.77 11.16
N ARG A 83 -13.30 -18.77 12.02
CA ARG A 83 -12.41 -19.16 13.12
C ARG A 83 -11.07 -19.67 12.62
N HIS A 84 -11.08 -20.52 11.59
CA HIS A 84 -9.86 -21.06 11.00
C HIS A 84 -9.07 -19.98 10.25
N VAL A 85 -9.77 -19.06 9.56
CA VAL A 85 -9.13 -17.88 8.97
C VAL A 85 -8.41 -17.06 10.05
N ARG A 86 -9.10 -16.68 11.13
CA ARG A 86 -8.52 -15.87 12.22
C ARG A 86 -7.32 -16.54 12.91
N GLN A 87 -7.30 -17.88 12.99
CA GLN A 87 -6.16 -18.64 13.51
C GLN A 87 -4.98 -18.67 12.53
N ALA A 88 -5.24 -18.60 11.24
CA ALA A 88 -4.22 -18.68 10.19
C ALA A 88 -3.63 -17.31 9.80
N ILE A 89 -4.24 -16.20 10.21
CA ILE A 89 -3.83 -14.85 9.79
C ILE A 89 -3.31 -14.00 10.95
N GLY A 90 -2.36 -13.12 10.66
CA GLY A 90 -2.02 -11.96 11.48
C GLY A 90 -2.64 -10.72 10.85
N PHE A 91 -3.18 -9.81 11.65
CA PHE A 91 -3.72 -8.54 11.15
C PHE A 91 -3.20 -7.39 11.99
N VAL A 92 -2.56 -6.42 11.33
CA VAL A 92 -2.05 -5.20 11.93
C VAL A 92 -2.77 -4.02 11.29
N GLY A 93 -3.78 -3.48 11.98
CA GLY A 93 -4.61 -2.40 11.48
C GLY A 93 -3.95 -1.03 11.51
N GLN A 94 -4.70 -0.01 11.05
CA GLN A 94 -4.39 1.40 11.27
C GLN A 94 -4.62 1.76 12.76
N GLY A 95 -3.54 2.02 13.50
CA GLY A 95 -3.57 2.38 14.92
C GLY A 95 -2.89 1.36 15.84
N ASN A 96 -2.92 1.62 17.15
CA ASN A 96 -2.29 0.78 18.16
C ASN A 96 -3.22 -0.38 18.53
N GLY A 97 -2.74 -1.63 18.36
CA GLY A 97 -3.45 -2.83 18.81
C GLY A 97 -3.25 -3.12 20.29
N ALA A 98 -2.12 -2.68 20.85
CA ALA A 98 -1.71 -2.96 22.21
C ALA A 98 -2.41 -2.09 23.27
N GLY A 99 -2.72 -2.69 24.42
CA GLY A 99 -3.29 -1.98 25.57
C GLY A 99 -2.36 -0.89 26.14
N HIS A 100 -2.79 0.38 26.12
CA HIS A 100 -1.95 1.52 26.53
C HIS A 100 -1.26 1.40 27.91
N ARG A 101 -1.90 0.72 28.87
CA ARG A 101 -1.40 0.57 30.24
C ARG A 101 -0.62 -0.73 30.47
N GLN A 102 -0.61 -1.64 29.49
CA GLN A 102 0.09 -2.92 29.58
C GLN A 102 1.58 -2.75 29.29
N LEU A 103 2.39 -3.69 29.77
CA LEU A 103 3.79 -3.81 29.37
C LEU A 103 3.85 -4.48 27.99
N GLY A 104 4.78 -4.06 27.13
CA GLY A 104 4.92 -4.64 25.79
C GLY A 104 5.11 -6.15 25.80
N ARG A 105 5.94 -6.67 26.72
CA ARG A 105 6.16 -8.11 26.92
C ARG A 105 4.88 -8.85 27.32
N ASP A 106 4.12 -8.29 28.26
CA ASP A 106 2.88 -8.89 28.75
C ASP A 106 1.82 -8.93 27.65
N GLU A 107 1.79 -7.91 26.78
CA GLU A 107 0.90 -7.88 25.62
C GLU A 107 1.21 -9.02 24.66
N LEU A 108 2.48 -9.26 24.32
CA LEU A 108 2.89 -10.36 23.45
C LEU A 108 2.56 -11.72 24.04
N ILE A 109 2.84 -11.93 25.33
CA ILE A 109 2.48 -13.16 26.01
C ILE A 109 0.96 -13.35 25.98
N SER A 110 0.19 -12.30 26.29
CA SER A 110 -1.28 -12.35 26.31
C SER A 110 -1.85 -12.68 24.93
N GLN A 111 -1.30 -12.08 23.87
CA GLN A 111 -1.70 -12.34 22.50
C GLN A 111 -1.41 -13.80 22.11
N GLY A 112 -0.23 -14.32 22.41
CA GLY A 112 0.10 -15.73 22.17
C GLY A 112 -0.84 -16.69 22.90
N ARG A 113 -1.21 -16.36 24.15
CA ARG A 113 -2.18 -17.13 24.94
C ARG A 113 -3.59 -17.11 24.34
N ALA A 114 -4.03 -15.96 23.84
CA ALA A 114 -5.33 -15.81 23.17
C ALA A 114 -5.42 -16.68 21.91
N HIS A 115 -4.29 -16.90 21.23
CA HIS A 115 -4.17 -17.80 20.08
C HIS A 115 -3.87 -19.26 20.44
N GLY A 116 -3.95 -19.63 21.71
CA GLY A 116 -3.88 -21.02 22.16
C GLY A 116 -2.48 -21.55 22.47
N LEU A 117 -1.44 -20.71 22.46
CA LEU A 117 -0.10 -21.13 22.88
C LEU A 117 -0.06 -21.48 24.36
N SER A 118 0.79 -22.45 24.74
CA SER A 118 1.09 -22.71 26.15
C SER A 118 1.76 -21.49 26.79
N ARG A 119 1.75 -21.39 28.13
CA ARG A 119 2.40 -20.27 28.82
C ARG A 119 3.91 -20.25 28.58
N ALA A 120 4.53 -21.43 28.44
CA ALA A 120 5.95 -21.55 28.13
C ALA A 120 6.23 -21.11 26.69
N ASP A 121 5.44 -21.59 25.73
CA ASP A 121 5.60 -21.23 24.31
C ASP A 121 5.32 -19.75 24.05
N ALA A 122 4.28 -19.18 24.66
CA ALA A 122 3.97 -17.76 24.53
C ALA A 122 5.12 -16.88 25.06
N ARG A 123 5.76 -17.27 26.17
CA ARG A 123 6.93 -16.54 26.70
C ARG A 123 8.14 -16.66 25.82
N ARG A 124 8.45 -17.88 25.37
CA ARG A 124 9.56 -18.14 24.45
C ARG A 124 9.38 -17.32 23.19
N ARG A 125 8.21 -17.40 22.56
CA ARG A 125 7.89 -16.70 21.33
C ARG A 125 7.87 -15.18 21.50
N ALA A 126 7.37 -14.68 22.62
CA ALA A 126 7.47 -13.26 22.95
C ALA A 126 8.93 -12.81 23.09
N GLY A 127 9.79 -13.62 23.72
CA GLY A 127 11.23 -13.36 23.81
C GLY A 127 11.90 -13.26 22.45
N GLU A 128 11.69 -14.26 21.59
CA GLU A 128 12.17 -14.28 20.19
C GLU A 128 11.75 -12.99 19.46
N LEU A 129 10.46 -12.65 19.47
CA LEU A 129 9.95 -11.45 18.79
C LEU A 129 10.46 -10.14 19.39
N ILE A 130 10.73 -10.08 20.69
CA ILE A 130 11.30 -8.89 21.32
C ILE A 130 12.72 -8.65 20.83
N GLU A 131 13.50 -9.71 20.63
CA GLU A 131 14.85 -9.65 20.10
C GLU A 131 14.83 -9.34 18.60
N ASP A 132 14.06 -10.09 17.81
CA ASP A 132 13.98 -9.96 16.35
C ASP A 132 13.51 -8.57 15.87
N LEU A 133 12.79 -7.85 16.74
CA LEU A 133 12.18 -6.54 16.46
C LEU A 133 12.83 -5.39 17.22
N ASP A 134 14.00 -5.60 17.81
CA ASP A 134 14.77 -4.58 18.54
C ASP A 134 13.94 -3.89 19.65
N LEU A 135 13.11 -4.67 20.36
CA LEU A 135 12.25 -4.19 21.44
C LEU A 135 12.85 -4.45 22.84
N THR A 136 13.99 -5.13 22.95
CA THR A 136 14.60 -5.56 24.22
C THR A 136 14.71 -4.43 25.26
N ALA A 137 15.15 -3.24 24.84
CA ALA A 137 15.32 -2.10 25.75
C ALA A 137 14.00 -1.49 26.25
N VAL A 138 12.87 -1.83 25.63
CA VAL A 138 11.57 -1.19 25.88
C VAL A 138 10.42 -2.13 26.17
N ALA A 139 10.61 -3.44 26.04
CA ALA A 139 9.56 -4.44 26.20
C ALA A 139 8.93 -4.45 27.61
N ASP A 140 9.69 -4.08 28.62
CA ASP A 140 9.24 -4.01 30.02
C ASP A 140 8.72 -2.61 30.42
N ARG A 141 8.46 -1.75 29.43
CA ARG A 141 7.81 -0.44 29.62
C ARG A 141 6.34 -0.51 29.22
N LYS A 142 5.54 0.42 29.76
CA LYS A 142 4.15 0.62 29.34
C LYS A 142 4.09 1.03 27.88
N VAL A 143 3.15 0.46 27.13
CA VAL A 143 2.91 0.75 25.70
C VAL A 143 2.71 2.26 25.45
N SER A 144 2.03 2.97 26.36
CA SER A 144 1.84 4.43 26.26
C SER A 144 3.14 5.22 26.26
N SER A 145 4.22 4.68 26.84
CA SER A 145 5.52 5.35 26.92
C SER A 145 6.42 5.09 25.71
N LEU A 146 6.03 4.20 24.80
CA LEU A 146 6.81 3.86 23.61
C LEU A 146 6.73 4.97 22.56
N SER A 147 7.74 5.09 21.71
CA SER A 147 7.67 5.95 20.52
C SER A 147 6.69 5.37 19.48
N GLY A 148 6.30 6.16 18.47
CA GLY A 148 5.44 5.67 17.38
C GLY A 148 6.02 4.45 16.67
N GLY A 149 7.30 4.50 16.29
CA GLY A 149 8.00 3.37 15.67
C GLY A 149 8.10 2.13 16.59
N GLN A 150 8.37 2.32 17.89
CA GLN A 150 8.41 1.22 18.85
C GLN A 150 7.04 0.56 19.02
N ARG A 151 5.96 1.35 19.09
CA ARG A 151 4.59 0.82 19.11
C ARG A 151 4.29 0.03 17.85
N ARG A 152 4.70 0.53 16.67
CA ARG A 152 4.44 -0.18 15.42
C ARG A 152 5.16 -1.53 15.34
N ARG A 153 6.41 -1.59 15.80
CA ARG A 153 7.15 -2.86 15.91
C ARG A 153 6.45 -3.83 16.88
N LEU A 154 5.93 -3.33 18.00
CA LEU A 154 5.13 -4.14 18.91
C LEU A 154 3.82 -4.65 18.27
N ASP A 155 3.11 -3.82 17.51
CA ASP A 155 1.89 -4.24 16.82
C ASP A 155 2.18 -5.35 15.78
N ILE A 156 3.32 -5.26 15.08
CA ILE A 156 3.79 -6.31 14.16
C ILE A 156 4.16 -7.57 14.92
N ALA A 157 4.86 -7.45 16.06
CA ALA A 157 5.16 -8.57 16.94
C ALA A 157 3.87 -9.30 17.37
N MET A 158 2.84 -8.55 17.76
CA MET A 158 1.53 -9.12 18.12
C MET A 158 0.86 -9.85 16.94
N GLY A 159 1.03 -9.35 15.71
CA GLY A 159 0.54 -10.01 14.50
C GLY A 159 1.27 -11.33 14.19
N LEU A 160 2.50 -11.51 14.67
CA LEU A 160 3.38 -12.64 14.36
C LEU A 160 3.50 -13.69 15.47
N VAL A 161 3.00 -13.39 16.67
CA VAL A 161 3.20 -14.23 17.86
C VAL A 161 2.65 -15.65 17.69
N HIS A 162 1.59 -15.83 16.91
CA HIS A 162 0.96 -17.13 16.66
C HIS A 162 1.39 -17.77 15.34
N LEU A 163 2.45 -17.26 14.70
CA LEU A 163 3.02 -17.79 13.45
C LEU A 163 1.97 -17.91 12.33
N PRO A 164 1.38 -16.78 11.90
CA PRO A 164 0.35 -16.81 10.87
C PRO A 164 0.91 -17.27 9.52
N ARG A 165 0.06 -17.90 8.71
CA ARG A 165 0.37 -18.24 7.31
C ARG A 165 0.30 -17.01 6.40
N VAL A 166 -0.55 -16.05 6.76
CA VAL A 166 -0.75 -14.80 6.03
C VAL A 166 -0.74 -13.62 6.99
N LEU A 167 0.14 -12.64 6.76
CA LEU A 167 0.19 -11.40 7.53
C LEU A 167 -0.43 -10.26 6.71
N PHE A 168 -1.47 -9.64 7.27
CA PHE A 168 -2.11 -8.45 6.71
C PHE A 168 -1.65 -7.20 7.45
N LEU A 169 -1.20 -6.19 6.70
CA LEU A 169 -0.73 -4.91 7.21
C LEU A 169 -1.54 -3.78 6.58
N ASP A 170 -2.46 -3.17 7.34
CA ASP A 170 -3.27 -2.05 6.84
C ASP A 170 -2.55 -0.73 7.11
N GLU A 171 -1.99 -0.13 6.05
CA GLU A 171 -1.20 1.10 6.05
C GLU A 171 -0.16 1.19 7.18
N PRO A 172 0.85 0.30 7.17
CA PRO A 172 1.69 0.09 8.33
C PRO A 172 2.67 1.22 8.66
N SER A 173 2.91 2.10 7.69
CA SER A 173 3.81 3.23 7.75
C SER A 173 3.12 4.55 8.10
N THR A 174 1.78 4.57 8.14
CA THR A 174 1.01 5.81 8.35
C THR A 174 1.33 6.42 9.72
N GLY A 175 1.66 7.72 9.71
CA GLY A 175 2.02 8.47 10.92
C GLY A 175 3.46 8.27 11.40
N LEU A 176 4.31 7.55 10.67
CA LEU A 176 5.74 7.42 10.95
C LEU A 176 6.55 8.49 10.19
N ASP A 177 7.60 9.01 10.83
CA ASP A 177 8.61 9.82 10.15
C ASP A 177 9.35 9.02 9.06
N PRO A 178 10.03 9.70 8.12
CA PRO A 178 10.69 9.01 6.99
C PRO A 178 11.68 7.90 7.40
N GLN A 179 12.47 8.11 8.45
CA GLN A 179 13.45 7.12 8.90
C GLN A 179 12.75 5.87 9.45
N ASN A 180 11.72 6.06 10.27
CA ASN A 180 10.96 4.94 10.83
C ASN A 180 10.17 4.16 9.77
N ARG A 181 9.77 4.81 8.66
CA ARG A 181 9.18 4.11 7.51
C ARG A 181 10.17 3.20 6.81
N ILE A 182 11.39 3.66 6.54
CA ILE A 182 12.46 2.83 5.96
C ILE A 182 12.76 1.64 6.87
N ASN A 183 12.96 1.89 8.18
CA ASN A 183 13.24 0.82 9.15
C ASN A 183 12.11 -0.23 9.20
N LEU A 184 10.85 0.20 9.04
CA LEU A 184 9.71 -0.70 9.00
C LEU A 184 9.69 -1.52 7.70
N GLN A 185 10.03 -0.89 6.56
CA GLN A 185 10.11 -1.59 5.28
C GLN A 185 11.16 -2.71 5.32
N GLU A 186 12.37 -2.38 5.78
CA GLU A 186 13.46 -3.36 5.97
C GLU A 186 13.05 -4.51 6.87
N LEU A 187 12.32 -4.20 7.96
CA LEU A 187 11.79 -5.20 8.85
C LEU A 187 10.81 -6.15 8.15
N ILE A 188 9.85 -5.62 7.39
CA ILE A 188 8.87 -6.44 6.67
C ILE A 188 9.57 -7.34 5.65
N GLN A 189 10.55 -6.82 4.91
CA GLN A 189 11.33 -7.61 3.94
C GLN A 189 12.12 -8.72 4.63
N ARG A 190 12.78 -8.42 5.75
CA ARG A 190 13.53 -9.41 6.54
C ARG A 190 12.62 -10.52 7.04
N LEU A 191 11.49 -10.16 7.66
CA LEU A 191 10.51 -11.13 8.15
C LEU A 191 9.98 -12.01 7.03
N HIS A 192 9.68 -11.42 5.87
CA HIS A 192 9.22 -12.15 4.71
C HIS A 192 10.28 -13.14 4.20
N SER A 193 11.52 -12.71 4.05
CA SER A 193 12.62 -13.55 3.55
C SER A 193 12.99 -14.69 4.49
N GLU A 194 12.97 -14.46 5.81
CA GLU A 194 13.32 -15.47 6.82
C GLU A 194 12.22 -16.52 7.02
N THR A 195 10.95 -16.10 6.95
CA THR A 195 9.81 -16.98 7.29
C THR A 195 9.12 -17.61 6.07
N GLY A 196 9.30 -17.02 4.87
CA GLY A 196 8.52 -17.39 3.69
C GLY A 196 7.03 -17.12 3.83
N SER A 197 6.62 -16.29 4.79
CA SER A 197 5.22 -15.96 5.05
C SER A 197 4.63 -15.14 3.92
N THR A 198 3.35 -15.37 3.62
CA THR A 198 2.61 -14.51 2.70
C THR A 198 2.31 -13.20 3.39
N VAL A 199 2.64 -12.07 2.78
CA VAL A 199 2.42 -10.74 3.36
C VAL A 199 1.59 -9.91 2.39
N VAL A 200 0.50 -9.34 2.88
CA VAL A 200 -0.36 -8.43 2.13
C VAL A 200 -0.42 -7.11 2.87
N LEU A 201 0.04 -6.04 2.22
CA LEU A 201 0.02 -4.70 2.80
C LEU A 201 -0.82 -3.74 1.96
N THR A 202 -1.45 -2.77 2.59
CA THR A 202 -2.04 -1.60 1.91
C THR A 202 -1.13 -0.41 2.10
N THR A 203 -0.96 0.38 1.05
CA THR A 203 -0.26 1.66 1.14
C THR A 203 -0.80 2.62 0.09
N HIS A 204 -0.76 3.91 0.38
CA HIS A 204 -0.91 4.99 -0.59
C HIS A 204 0.44 5.61 -0.95
N TYR A 205 1.54 5.12 -0.36
CA TYR A 205 2.89 5.54 -0.69
C TYR A 205 3.49 4.66 -1.78
N LEU A 206 3.78 5.27 -2.91
CA LEU A 206 4.35 4.60 -4.07
C LEU A 206 5.76 4.05 -3.81
N GLU A 207 6.56 4.82 -3.07
CA GLU A 207 7.92 4.44 -2.67
C GLU A 207 7.91 3.15 -1.84
N GLU A 208 6.90 2.96 -0.99
CA GLU A 208 6.74 1.73 -0.21
C GLU A 208 6.37 0.54 -1.08
N ALA A 209 5.42 0.72 -2.01
CA ALA A 209 5.03 -0.34 -2.93
C ALA A 209 6.20 -0.75 -3.83
N ASP A 210 7.01 0.21 -4.29
CA ASP A 210 8.18 -0.05 -5.14
C ASP A 210 9.32 -0.74 -4.39
N ALA A 211 9.56 -0.34 -3.13
CA ALA A 211 10.63 -0.89 -2.31
C ALA A 211 10.29 -2.26 -1.72
N LEU A 212 9.04 -2.48 -1.31
CA LEU A 212 8.64 -3.68 -0.57
C LEU A 212 8.15 -4.80 -1.47
N ALA A 213 7.33 -4.49 -2.48
CA ALA A 213 6.44 -5.51 -3.03
C ALA A 213 7.05 -6.22 -4.24
N GLY A 214 7.02 -7.56 -4.21
CA GLY A 214 7.28 -8.37 -5.41
C GLY A 214 6.16 -8.22 -6.45
N ARG A 215 4.96 -7.89 -5.99
CA ARG A 215 3.74 -7.70 -6.78
C ARG A 215 2.92 -6.53 -6.25
N VAL A 216 2.48 -5.66 -7.14
CA VAL A 216 1.69 -4.47 -6.85
C VAL A 216 0.32 -4.60 -7.50
N ILE A 217 -0.72 -4.54 -6.68
CA ILE A 217 -2.12 -4.49 -7.11
C ILE A 217 -2.57 -3.05 -6.98
N VAL A 218 -2.82 -2.39 -8.09
CA VAL A 218 -3.33 -1.01 -8.12
C VAL A 218 -4.85 -1.06 -8.09
N VAL A 219 -5.44 -0.42 -7.08
CA VAL A 219 -6.87 -0.34 -6.86
C VAL A 219 -7.33 1.09 -6.97
N ASP A 220 -8.37 1.31 -7.76
CA ASP A 220 -9.07 2.60 -7.85
C ASP A 220 -10.59 2.39 -7.88
N HIS A 221 -11.33 3.26 -7.20
CA HIS A 221 -12.79 3.24 -7.11
C HIS A 221 -13.44 1.85 -6.85
N GLY A 222 -12.78 1.00 -6.06
CA GLY A 222 -13.25 -0.34 -5.68
C GLY A 222 -12.92 -1.45 -6.67
N THR A 223 -12.12 -1.18 -7.70
CA THR A 223 -11.73 -2.11 -8.77
C THR A 223 -10.22 -2.21 -8.91
N VAL A 224 -9.71 -3.37 -9.34
CA VAL A 224 -8.30 -3.54 -9.69
C VAL A 224 -8.09 -3.00 -11.10
N ILE A 225 -7.17 -2.06 -11.24
CA ILE A 225 -6.81 -1.44 -12.52
C ILE A 225 -5.45 -1.92 -13.04
N ALA A 226 -4.60 -2.46 -12.16
CA ALA A 226 -3.35 -3.12 -12.56
C ALA A 226 -2.95 -4.17 -11.52
N ASP A 227 -2.26 -5.23 -11.97
CA ASP A 227 -1.76 -6.31 -11.12
C ASP A 227 -0.52 -6.92 -11.76
N ASP A 228 0.66 -6.45 -11.33
CA ASP A 228 1.95 -6.98 -11.78
C ASP A 228 3.07 -6.56 -10.81
N SER A 229 4.28 -7.06 -11.01
CA SER A 229 5.50 -6.53 -10.37
C SER A 229 5.70 -5.04 -10.69
N ALA A 230 6.25 -4.29 -9.73
CA ALA A 230 6.54 -2.87 -9.92
C ALA A 230 7.44 -2.61 -11.13
N ALA A 231 8.40 -3.50 -11.41
CA ALA A 231 9.28 -3.43 -12.57
C ALA A 231 8.51 -3.55 -13.89
N ARG A 232 7.54 -4.47 -14.00
CA ARG A 232 6.76 -4.66 -15.23
C ARG A 232 5.78 -3.53 -15.46
N LEU A 233 5.10 -3.07 -14.39
CA LEU A 233 4.24 -1.88 -14.43
C LEU A 233 5.01 -0.66 -14.96
N LYS A 234 6.21 -0.40 -14.43
CA LYS A 234 7.09 0.67 -14.91
C LYS A 234 7.51 0.47 -16.37
N SER A 235 8.00 -0.72 -16.72
CA SER A 235 8.50 -1.00 -18.07
C SER A 235 7.44 -0.88 -19.17
N GLY A 236 6.16 -1.11 -18.84
CA GLY A 236 5.05 -0.97 -19.77
C GLY A 236 4.81 0.46 -20.25
N LEU A 237 5.29 1.45 -19.50
CA LEU A 237 5.07 2.87 -19.77
C LEU A 237 6.11 3.51 -20.71
N GLY A 238 7.30 2.93 -20.77
CA GLY A 238 8.46 3.48 -21.47
C GLY A 238 9.24 4.54 -20.68
N ASP A 239 10.48 4.79 -21.08
CA ASP A 239 11.32 5.85 -20.52
C ASP A 239 10.80 7.21 -20.99
N LEU A 240 10.89 8.22 -20.11
CA LEU A 240 10.61 9.61 -20.44
C LEU A 240 11.91 10.31 -20.84
N VAL A 241 11.96 10.79 -22.08
CA VAL A 241 13.01 11.67 -22.58
C VAL A 241 12.45 13.08 -22.69
N ARG A 242 12.87 13.96 -21.78
CA ARG A 242 12.49 15.38 -21.76
C ARG A 242 13.57 16.20 -22.46
N MET A 243 13.15 16.98 -23.44
CA MET A 243 14.04 17.85 -24.20
C MET A 243 13.54 19.29 -24.12
N GLU A 244 14.38 20.22 -23.73
CA GLU A 244 14.09 21.65 -23.76
C GLU A 244 14.76 22.31 -24.96
N TYR A 245 14.15 23.38 -25.46
CA TYR A 245 14.59 24.12 -26.63
C TYR A 245 14.68 25.62 -26.32
N ALA A 246 15.51 26.32 -27.09
CA ALA A 246 15.71 27.76 -26.92
C ALA A 246 14.41 28.57 -27.13
N ASP A 247 13.56 28.12 -28.05
CA ASP A 247 12.30 28.77 -28.41
C ASP A 247 11.18 27.75 -28.71
N PRO A 248 9.89 28.18 -28.66
CA PRO A 248 8.76 27.32 -28.97
C PRO A 248 8.75 26.75 -30.40
N ALA A 249 9.37 27.45 -31.37
CA ALA A 249 9.43 26.97 -32.76
C ALA A 249 10.40 25.79 -32.90
N GLY A 250 11.48 25.75 -32.11
CA GLY A 250 12.38 24.62 -31.96
C GLY A 250 11.64 23.42 -31.37
N ALA A 251 10.90 23.61 -30.27
CA ALA A 251 10.10 22.55 -29.67
C ALA A 251 9.07 21.96 -30.64
N ALA A 252 8.34 22.80 -31.37
CA ALA A 252 7.35 22.34 -32.36
C ALA A 252 7.99 21.55 -33.52
N ARG A 253 9.14 22.01 -34.04
CA ARG A 253 9.88 21.30 -35.09
C ARG A 253 10.36 19.94 -34.60
N ALA A 254 10.95 19.88 -33.40
CA ALA A 254 11.38 18.63 -32.81
C ALA A 254 10.21 17.66 -32.57
N ALA A 255 9.08 18.15 -32.03
CA ALA A 255 7.88 17.33 -31.81
C ALA A 255 7.36 16.68 -33.11
N SER A 256 7.37 17.41 -34.23
CA SER A 256 6.96 16.88 -35.54
C SER A 256 7.86 15.76 -36.08
N ARG A 257 9.11 15.72 -35.63
CA ARG A 257 10.07 14.66 -35.96
C ARG A 257 9.94 13.49 -35.02
N LEU A 258 9.91 13.77 -33.72
CA LEU A 258 9.82 12.77 -32.66
C LEU A 258 8.51 11.97 -32.76
N SER A 259 7.42 12.56 -33.27
CA SER A 259 6.16 11.84 -33.54
C SER A 259 6.27 10.75 -34.61
N ARG A 260 7.36 10.75 -35.40
CA ARG A 260 7.66 9.70 -36.39
C ARG A 260 8.39 8.51 -35.77
N VAL A 261 8.85 8.62 -34.52
CA VAL A 261 9.47 7.51 -33.79
C VAL A 261 8.36 6.50 -33.45
N PRO A 262 8.48 5.22 -33.88
CA PRO A 262 7.44 4.22 -33.65
C PRO A 262 7.12 4.03 -32.17
N ALA A 263 5.84 3.86 -31.85
CA ALA A 263 5.34 3.60 -30.50
C ALA A 263 5.75 4.65 -29.46
N SER A 264 5.93 5.90 -29.90
CA SER A 264 6.21 7.02 -29.02
C SER A 264 4.97 7.84 -28.72
N ARG A 265 4.87 8.34 -27.49
CA ARG A 265 3.92 9.39 -27.10
C ARG A 265 4.70 10.69 -26.96
N VAL A 266 4.28 11.71 -27.69
CA VAL A 266 4.93 13.02 -27.71
C VAL A 266 3.97 14.05 -27.14
N ASP A 267 4.34 14.62 -26.01
CA ASP A 267 3.62 15.71 -25.38
C ASP A 267 4.47 16.99 -25.51
N VAL A 268 3.86 18.05 -26.05
CA VAL A 268 4.55 19.33 -26.31
C VAL A 268 4.16 20.33 -25.23
N THR A 269 5.17 20.95 -24.64
CA THR A 269 5.04 22.11 -23.74
C THR A 269 5.54 23.37 -24.44
N ASP A 270 5.44 24.55 -23.82
CA ASP A 270 5.81 25.83 -24.46
C ASP A 270 7.22 25.82 -25.08
N ARG A 271 8.21 25.26 -24.37
CA ARG A 271 9.60 25.16 -24.85
C ARG A 271 10.20 23.77 -24.70
N GLY A 272 9.37 22.76 -24.53
CA GLY A 272 9.83 21.41 -24.24
C GLY A 272 9.04 20.36 -24.99
N VAL A 273 9.69 19.22 -25.21
CA VAL A 273 9.09 18.02 -25.77
C VAL A 273 9.35 16.87 -24.81
N ASP A 274 8.28 16.28 -24.33
CA ASP A 274 8.29 15.07 -23.51
C ASP A 274 7.98 13.89 -24.42
N LEU A 275 8.97 13.00 -24.59
CA LEU A 275 8.88 11.80 -25.41
C LEU A 275 8.85 10.58 -24.49
N ARG A 276 7.73 9.85 -24.46
CA ARG A 276 7.72 8.48 -23.91
C ARG A 276 8.02 7.48 -24.98
N VAL A 277 9.07 6.70 -24.78
CA VAL A 277 9.53 5.68 -25.72
C VAL A 277 10.13 4.50 -24.97
N LYS A 278 9.99 3.31 -25.54
CA LYS A 278 10.66 2.12 -24.99
C LYS A 278 12.19 2.29 -25.09
N ASP A 279 12.91 1.96 -24.02
CA ASP A 279 14.37 2.01 -23.95
C ASP A 279 14.98 3.39 -24.31
N GLY A 280 14.32 4.47 -23.89
CA GLY A 280 14.73 5.86 -24.17
C GLY A 280 16.17 6.18 -23.75
N SER A 281 16.66 5.56 -22.68
CA SER A 281 18.08 5.65 -22.27
C SER A 281 19.07 5.16 -23.33
N THR A 282 18.68 4.21 -24.19
CA THR A 282 19.51 3.74 -25.30
C THR A 282 19.28 4.58 -26.56
N LEU A 283 18.03 5.01 -26.81
CA LEU A 283 17.66 5.75 -28.02
C LEU A 283 18.11 7.22 -28.00
N VAL A 284 18.29 7.82 -26.82
CA VAL A 284 18.56 9.26 -26.66
C VAL A 284 19.76 9.73 -27.49
N GLY A 285 20.84 8.94 -27.57
CA GLY A 285 22.03 9.32 -28.34
C GLY A 285 21.73 9.48 -29.84
N GLY A 286 20.94 8.57 -30.41
CA GLY A 286 20.53 8.64 -31.81
C GLY A 286 19.54 9.77 -32.07
N LEU A 287 18.60 10.00 -31.15
CA LEU A 287 17.63 11.10 -31.25
C LEU A 287 18.33 12.47 -31.24
N LEU A 288 19.36 12.63 -30.42
CA LEU A 288 20.11 13.89 -30.34
C LEU A 288 20.92 14.15 -31.62
N ALA A 289 21.53 13.11 -32.20
CA ALA A 289 22.24 13.23 -33.46
C ALA A 289 21.29 13.62 -34.62
N ASP A 290 20.12 13.00 -34.69
CA ASP A 290 19.10 13.28 -35.72
C ASP A 290 18.57 14.72 -35.61
N LEU A 291 18.19 15.15 -34.40
CA LEU A 291 17.71 16.51 -34.14
C LEU A 291 18.77 17.58 -34.42
N ALA A 292 20.04 17.29 -34.10
CA ALA A 292 21.14 18.20 -34.39
C ALA A 292 21.42 18.31 -35.91
N ALA A 293 21.34 17.20 -36.66
CA ALA A 293 21.50 17.20 -38.11
C ALA A 293 20.42 18.04 -38.82
N ASP A 294 19.23 18.11 -38.25
CA ASP A 294 18.11 18.93 -38.72
C ASP A 294 18.16 20.40 -38.21
N GLY A 295 19.20 20.78 -37.48
CA GLY A 295 19.38 22.14 -36.97
C GLY A 295 18.43 22.52 -35.82
N VAL A 296 17.93 21.53 -35.08
CA VAL A 296 17.07 21.72 -33.90
C VAL A 296 17.65 21.01 -32.67
N PRO A 297 18.90 21.33 -32.25
CA PRO A 297 19.49 20.70 -31.07
C PRO A 297 18.75 21.16 -29.80
N PRO A 298 18.43 20.25 -28.86
CA PRO A 298 17.89 20.64 -27.57
C PRO A 298 18.96 21.34 -26.71
N THR A 299 18.53 22.30 -25.89
CA THR A 299 19.39 23.01 -24.92
C THR A 299 19.61 22.19 -23.65
N ARG A 300 18.64 21.34 -23.30
CA ARG A 300 18.71 20.43 -22.16
C ARG A 300 18.02 19.13 -22.50
N VAL A 301 18.59 18.04 -22.00
CA VAL A 301 18.05 16.69 -22.17
C VAL A 301 18.07 16.00 -20.82
N GLU A 302 16.95 15.39 -20.46
CA GLU A 302 16.82 14.58 -19.26
C GLU A 302 16.18 13.26 -19.65
N VAL A 303 16.75 12.15 -19.17
CA VAL A 303 16.19 10.82 -19.36
C VAL A 303 15.84 10.27 -17.99
N ALA A 304 14.55 10.00 -17.79
CA ALA A 304 14.02 9.45 -16.56
C ALA A 304 13.34 8.11 -16.86
N ARG A 305 13.61 7.12 -16.01
CA ARG A 305 12.83 5.88 -16.00
C ARG A 305 11.48 6.15 -15.35
N PRO A 306 10.41 5.48 -15.79
CA PRO A 306 9.09 5.67 -15.23
C PRO A 306 9.05 5.21 -13.77
N THR A 307 8.31 5.95 -12.94
CA THR A 307 8.03 5.63 -11.55
C THR A 307 6.65 4.97 -11.41
N LEU A 308 6.31 4.43 -10.24
CA LEU A 308 4.93 4.00 -10.00
C LEU A 308 3.94 5.18 -9.99
N ASP A 309 4.39 6.42 -9.72
CA ASP A 309 3.53 7.61 -9.83
C ASP A 309 3.11 7.83 -11.28
N ASP A 310 4.07 7.69 -12.20
CA ASP A 310 3.82 7.80 -13.64
C ASP A 310 2.84 6.73 -14.13
N VAL A 311 2.97 5.50 -13.65
CA VAL A 311 2.04 4.41 -13.95
C VAL A 311 0.65 4.74 -13.43
N PHE A 312 0.54 5.20 -12.18
CA PHE A 312 -0.75 5.55 -11.60
C PHE A 312 -1.41 6.72 -12.35
N LEU A 313 -0.64 7.75 -12.70
CA LEU A 313 -1.11 8.90 -13.47
C LEU A 313 -1.59 8.47 -14.86
N ASP A 314 -0.91 7.55 -15.53
CA ASP A 314 -1.32 7.05 -16.84
C ASP A 314 -2.63 6.24 -16.76
N LEU A 315 -2.77 5.41 -15.72
CA LEU A 315 -3.96 4.56 -15.55
C LEU A 315 -5.19 5.34 -15.09
N THR A 316 -5.02 6.39 -14.28
CA THR A 316 -6.15 7.12 -13.65
C THR A 316 -6.36 8.53 -14.19
N GLY A 317 -5.39 9.07 -14.93
CA GLY A 317 -5.37 10.45 -15.40
C GLY A 317 -5.14 11.50 -14.29
N ARG A 318 -4.79 11.09 -13.06
CA ARG A 318 -4.50 11.99 -11.92
C ARG A 318 -3.33 11.46 -11.10
N SER A 319 -2.56 12.34 -10.46
CA SER A 319 -1.52 11.87 -9.53
C SER A 319 -2.15 11.39 -8.21
N LEU A 320 -1.52 10.41 -7.55
CA LEU A 320 -1.88 10.02 -6.17
C LEU A 320 -1.73 11.20 -5.19
N ARG A 321 -0.84 12.14 -5.48
CA ARG A 321 -0.61 13.34 -4.66
C ARG A 321 -1.75 14.35 -4.79
N GLU A 322 -2.33 14.48 -5.98
CA GLU A 322 -3.48 15.35 -6.23
C GLU A 322 -4.77 14.75 -5.65
N SER A 323 -4.93 13.44 -5.70
CA SER A 323 -6.10 12.76 -5.11
C SER A 323 -6.07 12.72 -3.56
N GLN A 324 -4.93 13.01 -2.93
CA GLN A 324 -4.84 13.32 -1.49
C GLN A 324 -5.38 14.73 -1.14
N GLN A 325 -5.53 15.61 -2.13
CA GLN A 325 -6.20 16.90 -2.00
C GLN A 325 -7.64 16.78 -2.51
N SER A 326 -8.58 16.38 -1.65
CA SER A 326 -10.02 16.48 -1.92
C SER A 326 -10.63 17.62 -1.07
N PRO A 327 -11.74 18.22 -1.51
CA PRO A 327 -11.94 19.66 -1.55
C PRO A 327 -12.08 20.31 -0.17
N THR A 328 -11.61 21.55 -0.06
CA THR A 328 -11.96 22.47 1.02
C THR A 328 -13.47 22.41 1.26
N PRO A 329 -13.95 22.22 2.51
CA PRO A 329 -15.36 22.38 2.80
C PRO A 329 -15.74 23.81 2.41
N GLY A 330 -16.70 23.94 1.50
CA GLY A 330 -17.25 25.24 1.14
C GLY A 330 -17.64 26.00 2.41
N SER A 331 -17.15 27.24 2.48
CA SER A 331 -17.57 28.23 3.44
C SER A 331 -19.05 28.52 3.22
N ASP A 332 -19.92 27.82 3.94
CA ASP A 332 -21.24 28.30 4.32
C ASP A 332 -21.46 27.93 5.79
N ALA A 333 -20.73 28.64 6.66
CA ALA A 333 -21.10 28.77 8.05
C ALA A 333 -22.15 29.88 8.14
N ALA A 334 -23.41 29.48 7.92
CA ALA A 334 -24.54 30.23 8.42
C ALA A 334 -24.44 30.27 9.95
N SER A 335 -24.44 31.48 10.48
CA SER A 335 -24.55 31.83 11.89
C SER A 335 -25.77 31.17 12.53
N ASP A 336 -25.56 30.33 13.55
CA ASP A 336 -26.55 30.16 14.60
C ASP A 336 -25.84 29.81 15.91
N GLN A 337 -25.85 30.74 16.86
CA GLN A 337 -25.39 30.53 18.23
C GLN A 337 -26.52 29.89 19.04
N PRO A 338 -26.25 28.90 19.90
CA PRO A 338 -27.10 28.63 21.04
C PRO A 338 -26.56 29.31 22.30
N THR A 339 -27.44 30.10 22.88
CA THR A 339 -27.36 30.79 24.18
C THR A 339 -27.10 29.82 25.33
N SER A 340 -26.19 30.24 26.22
CA SER A 340 -25.92 29.66 27.52
C SER A 340 -27.15 29.66 28.42
N ILE A 341 -27.45 28.54 29.07
CA ILE A 341 -28.28 28.51 30.28
C ILE A 341 -27.47 27.79 31.36
N GLU A 342 -27.11 28.55 32.39
CA GLU A 342 -26.62 28.09 33.68
C GLU A 342 -27.74 27.40 34.47
N SER A 343 -27.40 26.31 35.17
CA SER A 343 -28.10 25.94 36.41
C SER A 343 -27.23 25.00 37.25
N GLU A 344 -26.46 25.61 38.14
CA GLU A 344 -26.40 25.32 39.58
C GLU A 344 -27.24 24.12 40.09
N VAL A 345 -26.59 23.14 40.73
CA VAL A 345 -27.16 22.43 41.89
C VAL A 345 -26.03 22.07 42.85
N ALA A 346 -26.00 22.76 43.99
CA ALA A 346 -25.39 22.32 45.23
C ALA A 346 -26.52 22.16 46.25
N ALA A 347 -26.81 20.91 46.63
CA ALA A 347 -27.39 20.41 47.89
C ALA A 347 -27.94 18.99 47.65
#